data_AF-A0A6N7NZR4-F1
#
_entry.id   AF-A0A6N7NZR4-F1
#
_cell.length_a   1.000
_cell.length_b   1.000
_cell.length_c   1.000
_cell.angle_alpha   90.00
_cell.angle_beta   90.00
_cell.angle_gamma   90.00
#
_symmetry.space_group_name_H-M   'P 1'
#
loop_
_entity.id
_entity.type
_entity.pdbx_description
1 polymer ?
#
loop_
_entity_poly.entity_id
_entity_poly.type
_entity_poly.pdbx_seq_one_letter_code
_entity_poly.pdbx_strand_id
1 'polypeptide(L)'
;MKKILFILLVLFTACKKDETPSALKNDLVSIIASTKELIEKTVEGTELGMTAPGSKVTLQTQVDWANFILQNSGTDTAYSNAKKKLELAITAFNNNKVKAGVPKFANGAYFDLGTLKTLVPDVKSFTIECKVKLTDLNTDGTASLGSFITCDDGTTGILMRYTKAGKVECYVNGGSWFGAGTANNAVQVNVWHHISFTFNGTTIKVYIDGVEAATATSGTVITPKTVETSPFFMGMSRNFQFSSGDQRAMHGNIKDVRFWKVPLTAAEVLNNKDKVLTGTETGIVAYWPFDLNLGLTVKDKTGNFSAAGTNVTWE
;
A
#
# COMPACT_ATOMS: atom_id res chain seq x y z
N MET A 1 -79.85 -2.71 -32.65
CA MET A 1 -78.88 -2.71 -31.52
C MET A 1 -77.70 -1.83 -31.88
N LYS A 2 -77.52 -0.71 -31.20
CA LYS A 2 -76.22 -0.11 -30.77
C LYS A 2 -76.51 1.27 -30.19
N LYS A 3 -76.48 1.34 -28.85
CA LYS A 3 -76.53 2.58 -28.07
C LYS A 3 -75.16 3.27 -28.23
N ILE A 4 -75.14 4.52 -28.66
CA ILE A 4 -73.94 5.35 -28.65
C ILE A 4 -73.91 6.06 -27.29
N LEU A 5 -72.94 5.69 -26.47
CA LEU A 5 -72.67 6.23 -25.14
C LEU A 5 -71.74 7.44 -25.31
N PHE A 6 -72.22 8.63 -24.96
CA PHE A 6 -71.40 9.85 -24.87
C PHE A 6 -70.53 9.77 -23.60
N ILE A 7 -69.22 9.59 -23.76
CA ILE A 7 -68.25 9.68 -22.66
C ILE A 7 -67.74 11.12 -22.62
N LEU A 8 -68.11 11.83 -21.55
CA LEU A 8 -67.61 13.16 -21.21
C LEU A 8 -66.16 13.01 -20.70
N LEU A 9 -65.18 13.36 -21.54
CA LEU A 9 -63.77 13.37 -21.16
C LEU A 9 -63.46 14.65 -20.37
N VAL A 10 -63.45 14.54 -19.04
CA VAL A 10 -63.00 15.62 -18.15
C VAL A 10 -61.46 15.65 -18.20
N LEU A 11 -60.90 16.63 -18.91
CA LEU A 11 -59.48 16.96 -18.87
C LEU A 11 -59.16 17.60 -17.51
N PHE A 12 -58.60 16.82 -16.58
CA PHE A 12 -57.87 17.37 -15.45
C PHE A 12 -56.54 17.93 -15.98
N THR A 13 -56.52 19.22 -16.34
CA THR A 13 -55.26 19.97 -16.39
C THR A 13 -54.78 20.15 -14.96
N ALA A 14 -53.97 19.19 -14.49
CA ALA A 14 -53.13 19.41 -13.34
C ALA A 14 -52.12 20.50 -13.73
N CYS A 15 -52.32 21.73 -13.24
CA CYS A 15 -51.29 22.76 -13.25
C CYS A 15 -50.04 22.16 -12.58
N LYS A 16 -49.03 21.80 -13.36
CA LYS A 16 -47.66 21.77 -12.85
C LYS A 16 -47.35 23.21 -12.49
N LYS A 17 -47.42 23.51 -11.20
CA LYS A 17 -46.92 24.73 -10.61
C LYS A 17 -45.45 24.79 -11.03
N ASP A 18 -45.12 25.71 -11.93
CA ASP A 18 -43.73 26.03 -12.27
C ASP A 18 -43.10 26.65 -11.02
N GLU A 19 -42.70 25.78 -10.08
CA GLU A 19 -41.93 26.20 -8.93
C GLU A 19 -40.55 26.58 -9.45
N THR A 20 -40.28 27.89 -9.45
CA THR A 20 -38.96 28.42 -9.72
C THR A 20 -37.98 27.70 -8.80
N PRO A 21 -36.91 27.06 -9.32
CA PRO A 21 -35.95 26.37 -8.49
C PRO A 21 -35.45 27.27 -7.36
N SER A 22 -35.44 26.77 -6.13
CA SER A 22 -34.95 27.56 -5.00
C SER A 22 -33.50 27.99 -5.24
N ALA A 23 -33.10 29.14 -4.71
CA ALA A 23 -31.74 29.66 -4.85
C ALA A 23 -30.69 28.63 -4.39
N LEU A 24 -30.98 27.89 -3.32
CA LEU A 24 -30.10 26.83 -2.79
C LEU A 24 -29.98 25.63 -3.73
N LYS A 25 -31.04 25.30 -4.49
CA LYS A 25 -30.97 24.28 -5.55
C LYS A 25 -30.04 24.73 -6.68
N ASN A 26 -30.15 25.99 -7.11
CA ASN A 26 -29.29 26.56 -8.16
C ASN A 26 -27.83 26.64 -7.73
N ASP A 27 -27.57 27.02 -6.47
CA ASP A 27 -26.23 26.99 -5.88
C ASP A 27 -25.63 25.58 -5.94
N LEU A 28 -26.41 24.55 -5.58
CA LEU A 28 -25.95 23.16 -5.64
C LEU A 28 -25.62 22.73 -7.07
N VAL A 29 -26.44 23.12 -8.06
CA VAL A 29 -26.15 22.87 -9.49
C VAL A 29 -24.82 23.51 -9.90
N SER A 30 -24.61 24.78 -9.52
CA SER A 30 -23.41 25.54 -9.87
C SER A 30 -22.13 24.92 -9.28
N ILE A 31 -22.16 24.55 -8.00
CA ILE A 31 -20.98 23.92 -7.37
C ILE A 31 -20.72 22.52 -7.94
N ILE A 32 -21.75 21.74 -8.28
CA ILE A 32 -21.57 20.45 -8.95
C ILE A 32 -20.87 20.62 -10.29
N ALA A 33 -21.31 21.60 -11.10
CA ALA A 33 -20.74 21.85 -12.42
C ALA A 33 -19.26 22.28 -12.34
N SER A 34 -18.95 23.27 -11.50
CA SER A 34 -17.57 23.74 -11.30
C SER A 34 -16.66 22.65 -10.68
N THR A 35 -17.20 21.78 -9.82
CA THR A 35 -16.42 20.66 -9.26
C THR A 35 -16.07 19.63 -10.33
N LYS A 36 -16.99 19.32 -11.26
CA LYS A 36 -16.70 18.41 -12.38
C LYS A 36 -15.59 18.97 -13.27
N GLU A 37 -15.64 20.27 -13.57
CA GLU A 37 -14.59 20.96 -14.33
C GLU A 37 -13.23 20.95 -13.60
N LEU A 38 -13.23 21.16 -12.28
CA LEU A 38 -12.03 21.03 -11.45
C LEU A 38 -11.42 19.63 -11.54
N ILE A 39 -12.25 18.58 -11.42
CA ILE A 39 -11.80 17.18 -11.56
C ILE A 39 -11.19 16.97 -12.95
N GLU A 40 -11.87 17.39 -14.01
CA GLU A 40 -11.43 17.20 -15.39
C GLU A 40 -10.07 17.85 -15.66
N LYS A 41 -9.91 19.11 -15.23
CA LYS A 41 -8.67 19.90 -15.42
C LYS A 41 -7.51 19.45 -14.54
N THR A 42 -7.77 18.75 -13.43
CA THR A 42 -6.72 18.33 -12.51
C THR A 42 -6.02 17.07 -13.02
N VAL A 43 -4.69 17.12 -13.04
CA VAL A 43 -3.81 15.96 -13.28
C VAL A 43 -3.35 15.42 -11.93
N GLU A 44 -3.56 14.12 -11.71
CA GLU A 44 -2.96 13.39 -10.58
C GLU A 44 -1.57 12.90 -10.96
N GLY A 45 -0.70 12.72 -9.98
CA GLY A 45 0.59 12.11 -10.22
C GLY A 45 1.30 11.71 -8.94
N THR A 46 2.52 11.24 -9.08
CA THR A 46 3.33 10.67 -8.00
C THR A 46 4.52 11.55 -7.62
N GLU A 47 4.62 12.75 -8.20
CA GLU A 47 5.68 13.71 -7.91
C GLU A 47 5.24 14.71 -6.82
N LEU A 48 6.22 15.23 -6.08
CA LEU A 48 6.01 16.17 -4.99
C LEU A 48 5.17 17.38 -5.44
N GLY A 49 4.12 17.71 -4.68
CA GLY A 49 3.23 18.84 -4.95
C GLY A 49 2.12 18.58 -5.97
N MET A 50 2.15 17.45 -6.69
CA MET A 50 1.03 17.04 -7.54
C MET A 50 -0.19 16.67 -6.69
N THR A 51 -1.39 16.72 -7.29
CA THR A 51 -2.57 16.12 -6.66
C THR A 51 -2.35 14.62 -6.52
N ALA A 52 -2.54 14.09 -5.31
CA ALA A 52 -2.23 12.70 -5.01
C ALA A 52 -3.15 11.72 -5.78
N PRO A 53 -2.68 10.51 -6.12
CA PRO A 53 -3.50 9.53 -6.83
C PRO A 53 -4.80 9.18 -6.08
N GLY A 54 -5.91 9.05 -6.81
CA GLY A 54 -7.22 8.70 -6.25
C GLY A 54 -8.02 9.86 -5.63
N SER A 55 -7.47 11.08 -5.64
CA SER A 55 -8.18 12.30 -5.22
C SER A 55 -9.42 12.58 -6.07
N LYS A 56 -9.32 12.43 -7.39
CA LYS A 56 -10.38 12.66 -8.38
C LYS A 56 -11.54 11.71 -8.15
N VAL A 57 -11.25 10.42 -7.94
CA VAL A 57 -12.28 9.40 -7.66
C VAL A 57 -13.00 9.71 -6.34
N THR A 58 -12.25 10.11 -5.31
CA THR A 58 -12.80 10.49 -4.01
C THR A 58 -13.74 11.69 -4.13
N LEU A 59 -13.32 12.74 -4.84
CA LEU A 59 -14.14 13.94 -5.07
C LEU A 59 -15.35 13.62 -5.97
N GLN A 60 -15.18 12.80 -7.00
CA GLN A 60 -16.26 12.37 -7.88
C GLN A 60 -17.36 11.64 -7.10
N THR A 61 -17.00 10.79 -6.13
CA THR A 61 -17.99 10.13 -5.26
C THR A 61 -18.87 11.16 -4.49
N GLN A 62 -18.29 12.29 -4.08
CA GLN A 62 -19.06 13.35 -3.42
C GLN A 62 -19.91 14.16 -4.42
N VAL A 63 -19.44 14.34 -5.65
CA VAL A 63 -20.23 14.90 -6.75
C VAL A 63 -21.42 14.00 -7.06
N ASP A 64 -21.25 12.69 -7.10
CA ASP A 64 -22.32 11.72 -7.38
C ASP A 64 -23.37 11.74 -6.26
N TRP A 65 -22.93 11.78 -5.00
CA TRP A 65 -23.82 11.95 -3.86
C TRP A 65 -24.58 13.29 -3.90
N ALA A 66 -23.91 14.39 -4.26
CA ALA A 66 -24.56 15.70 -4.41
C ALA A 66 -25.61 15.69 -5.54
N ASN A 67 -25.32 15.03 -6.67
CA ASN A 67 -26.30 14.82 -7.74
C ASN A 67 -27.49 13.98 -7.29
N PHE A 68 -27.26 12.95 -6.48
CA PHE A 68 -28.33 12.15 -5.89
C PHE A 68 -29.27 13.02 -5.05
N ILE A 69 -28.72 13.88 -4.17
CA ILE A 69 -29.53 14.82 -3.38
C ILE A 69 -30.28 15.81 -4.27
N LEU A 70 -29.63 16.34 -5.30
CA LEU A 70 -30.24 17.28 -6.26
C LEU A 70 -31.46 16.68 -6.99
N GLN A 71 -31.41 15.38 -7.30
CA GLN A 71 -32.47 14.68 -8.04
C GLN A 71 -33.59 14.14 -7.14
N ASN A 72 -33.26 13.75 -5.92
CA ASN A 72 -34.17 12.99 -5.05
C ASN A 72 -34.67 13.78 -3.83
N SER A 73 -34.12 14.96 -3.57
CA SER A 73 -34.63 15.86 -2.53
C SER A 73 -35.55 16.94 -3.12
N GLY A 74 -36.41 17.50 -2.28
CA GLY A 74 -37.22 18.69 -2.56
C GLY A 74 -37.01 19.81 -1.54
N THR A 75 -36.02 19.70 -0.63
CA THR A 75 -35.86 20.64 0.49
C THR A 75 -34.55 21.43 0.43
N ASP A 76 -34.67 22.72 0.78
CA ASP A 76 -33.55 23.65 0.87
C ASP A 76 -32.48 23.22 1.87
N THR A 77 -32.88 22.64 3.00
CA THR A 77 -31.96 22.08 3.99
C THR A 77 -31.10 20.98 3.39
N ALA A 78 -31.66 20.09 2.57
CA ALA A 78 -30.90 19.04 1.92
C ALA A 78 -29.90 19.62 0.91
N TYR A 79 -30.31 20.59 0.09
CA TYR A 79 -29.42 21.23 -0.87
C TYR A 79 -28.26 21.97 -0.18
N SER A 80 -28.55 22.73 0.89
CA SER A 80 -27.54 23.41 1.70
C SER A 80 -26.55 22.44 2.33
N ASN A 81 -27.04 21.33 2.89
CA ASN A 81 -26.17 20.29 3.46
C ASN A 81 -25.31 19.60 2.39
N ALA A 82 -25.88 19.35 1.20
CA ALA A 82 -25.15 18.73 0.10
C ALA A 82 -24.03 19.64 -0.40
N LYS A 83 -24.33 20.93 -0.61
CA LYS A 83 -23.36 21.95 -0.97
C LYS A 83 -22.22 22.02 0.04
N LYS A 84 -22.53 22.13 1.34
CA LYS A 84 -21.50 22.20 2.40
C LYS A 84 -20.59 20.98 2.42
N LYS A 85 -21.14 19.77 2.23
CA LYS A 85 -20.33 18.56 2.16
C LYS A 85 -19.42 18.56 0.93
N LEU A 86 -19.91 19.03 -0.22
CA LEU A 86 -19.11 19.15 -1.44
C LEU A 86 -18.01 20.21 -1.30
N GLU A 87 -18.28 21.35 -0.67
CA GLU A 87 -17.27 22.39 -0.37
C GLU A 87 -16.12 21.85 0.50
N LEU A 88 -16.45 21.06 1.53
CA LEU A 88 -15.45 20.37 2.34
C LEU A 88 -14.65 19.37 1.52
N ALA A 89 -15.29 18.64 0.61
CA ALA A 89 -14.63 17.68 -0.27
C ALA A 89 -13.68 18.38 -1.27
N ILE A 90 -14.08 19.52 -1.84
CA ILE A 90 -13.23 20.35 -2.71
C ILE A 90 -12.01 20.85 -1.93
N THR A 91 -12.20 21.31 -0.70
CA THR A 91 -11.11 21.75 0.17
C THR A 91 -10.13 20.60 0.44
N ALA A 92 -10.65 19.42 0.79
CA ALA A 92 -9.83 18.22 0.98
C ALA A 92 -9.08 17.81 -0.29
N PHE A 93 -9.73 17.85 -1.45
CA PHE A 93 -9.13 17.56 -2.76
C PHE A 93 -7.97 18.51 -3.08
N ASN A 94 -8.17 19.82 -2.89
CA ASN A 94 -7.13 20.82 -3.16
C ASN A 94 -5.92 20.68 -2.22
N ASN A 95 -6.16 20.21 -1.00
CA ASN A 95 -5.11 19.97 0.00
C ASN A 95 -4.46 18.58 -0.13
N ASN A 96 -5.05 17.66 -0.89
CA ASN A 96 -4.51 16.30 -1.06
C ASN A 96 -3.37 16.29 -2.08
N LYS A 97 -2.23 16.85 -1.65
CA LYS A 97 -1.00 16.92 -2.44
C LYS A 97 -0.02 15.82 -2.02
N VAL A 98 0.69 15.28 -3.00
CA VAL A 98 1.85 14.41 -2.75
C VAL A 98 2.88 15.22 -1.96
N LYS A 99 3.32 14.65 -0.85
CA LYS A 99 4.30 15.23 0.07
C LYS A 99 5.36 14.19 0.41
N ALA A 100 6.51 14.64 0.89
CA ALA A 100 7.48 13.73 1.49
C ALA A 100 6.81 12.91 2.61
N GLY A 101 7.15 11.64 2.68
CA GLY A 101 6.65 10.79 3.75
C GLY A 101 7.10 9.36 3.58
N VAL A 102 7.35 8.70 4.70
CA VAL A 102 7.73 7.29 4.75
C VAL A 102 6.63 6.49 5.46
N PRO A 103 6.24 5.31 4.95
CA PRO A 103 5.29 4.44 5.61
C PRO A 103 5.72 4.12 7.05
N LYS A 104 4.75 4.19 7.96
CA LYS A 104 4.88 3.83 9.36
C LYS A 104 3.96 2.67 9.68
N PHE A 105 4.55 1.65 10.27
CA PHE A 105 3.93 0.38 10.65
C PHE A 105 3.75 0.32 12.15
N ALA A 106 2.66 -0.30 12.53
CA ALA A 106 2.23 -0.64 13.88
C ALA A 106 1.44 -1.95 13.80
N ASN A 107 0.91 -2.44 14.92
CA ASN A 107 0.02 -3.62 14.92
C ASN A 107 -1.10 -3.49 13.88
N GLY A 108 -1.27 -4.53 13.07
CA GLY A 108 -2.27 -4.58 11.99
C GLY A 108 -1.92 -3.78 10.74
N ALA A 109 -0.78 -3.09 10.69
CA ALA A 109 -0.35 -2.30 9.53
C ALA A 109 0.60 -3.08 8.62
N TYR A 110 0.27 -3.17 7.34
CA TYR A 110 1.12 -3.81 6.34
C TYR A 110 0.87 -3.27 4.93
N PHE A 111 1.83 -3.50 4.05
CA PHE A 111 1.58 -3.50 2.61
C PHE A 111 1.66 -4.92 2.06
N ASP A 112 0.69 -5.30 1.25
CA ASP A 112 0.78 -6.43 0.33
C ASP A 112 1.51 -5.97 -0.93
N LEU A 113 2.66 -6.59 -1.22
CA LEU A 113 3.52 -6.26 -2.36
C LEU A 113 3.23 -7.13 -3.60
N GLY A 114 2.22 -7.99 -3.55
CA GLY A 114 1.91 -9.00 -4.57
C GLY A 114 2.44 -10.39 -4.19
N THR A 115 2.16 -11.39 -5.03
CA THR A 115 2.52 -12.80 -4.74
C THR A 115 3.92 -13.16 -5.21
N LEU A 116 4.53 -14.18 -4.59
CA LEU A 116 5.82 -14.71 -5.04
C LEU A 116 5.77 -15.10 -6.52
N LYS A 117 4.68 -15.74 -6.96
CA LYS A 117 4.53 -16.16 -8.36
C LYS A 117 4.60 -15.00 -9.34
N THR A 118 4.00 -13.86 -9.00
CA THR A 118 3.98 -12.70 -9.90
C THR A 118 5.29 -11.93 -9.84
N LEU A 119 5.90 -11.81 -8.66
CA LEU A 119 7.18 -11.10 -8.52
C LEU A 119 8.34 -11.94 -9.06
N VAL A 120 8.45 -13.21 -8.67
CA VAL A 120 9.59 -14.07 -9.01
C VAL A 120 9.11 -15.50 -9.27
N PRO A 121 8.62 -15.82 -10.49
CA PRO A 121 8.30 -17.20 -10.84
C PRO A 121 9.56 -18.08 -10.75
N ASP A 122 9.44 -19.25 -10.13
CA ASP A 122 10.53 -20.23 -9.92
C ASP A 122 11.76 -19.67 -9.17
N VAL A 123 11.55 -19.15 -7.96
CA VAL A 123 12.62 -18.62 -7.10
C VAL A 123 13.70 -19.66 -6.82
N LYS A 124 14.89 -19.46 -7.39
CA LYS A 124 16.10 -20.26 -7.13
C LYS A 124 17.18 -19.46 -6.41
N SER A 125 17.21 -18.16 -6.67
CA SER A 125 18.13 -17.20 -6.08
C SER A 125 17.50 -15.82 -6.12
N PHE A 126 17.86 -14.95 -5.19
CA PHE A 126 17.32 -13.59 -5.12
C PHE A 126 18.16 -12.69 -4.21
N THR A 127 17.83 -11.40 -4.23
CA THR A 127 18.15 -10.47 -3.15
C THR A 127 16.91 -9.69 -2.76
N ILE A 128 16.64 -9.56 -1.46
CA ILE A 128 15.63 -8.64 -0.93
C ILE A 128 16.38 -7.56 -0.14
N GLU A 129 16.10 -6.29 -0.42
CA GLU A 129 16.67 -5.16 0.32
C GLU A 129 15.58 -4.25 0.85
N CYS A 130 15.83 -3.64 1.99
CA CYS A 130 15.05 -2.52 2.50
C CYS A 130 15.88 -1.65 3.44
N LYS A 131 15.43 -0.42 3.68
CA LYS A 131 15.85 0.41 4.80
C LYS A 131 14.78 0.38 5.87
N VAL A 132 15.18 0.23 7.12
CA VAL A 132 14.27 0.18 8.27
C VAL A 132 14.70 1.17 9.34
N LYS A 133 13.73 1.77 10.02
CA LYS A 133 13.93 2.55 11.25
C LYS A 133 12.91 2.08 12.26
N LEU A 134 13.31 1.23 13.19
CA LEU A 134 12.45 0.66 14.22
C LEU A 134 12.19 1.70 15.31
N THR A 135 10.93 1.88 15.74
CA THR A 135 10.63 2.76 16.90
C THR A 135 10.88 2.06 18.22
N ASP A 136 10.71 0.74 18.24
CA ASP A 136 11.04 -0.13 19.35
C ASP A 136 11.43 -1.51 18.83
N LEU A 137 12.04 -2.31 19.71
CA LEU A 137 12.28 -3.73 19.47
C LEU A 137 11.21 -4.58 20.15
N ASN A 138 10.08 -3.98 20.55
CA ASN A 138 8.98 -4.79 21.04
C ASN A 138 8.42 -5.59 19.88
N THR A 139 7.90 -6.73 20.27
CA THR A 139 7.39 -7.75 19.37
C THR A 139 6.17 -8.31 20.06
N ASP A 140 5.08 -8.47 19.34
CA ASP A 140 3.91 -9.15 19.83
C ASP A 140 4.12 -10.68 19.80
N GLY A 141 3.21 -11.40 20.44
CA GLY A 141 3.21 -12.85 20.43
C GLY A 141 4.14 -13.54 21.42
N THR A 142 3.94 -14.85 21.53
CA THR A 142 4.74 -15.75 22.37
C THR A 142 6.16 -15.93 21.85
N ALA A 143 6.39 -15.70 20.54
CA ALA A 143 7.68 -15.86 19.91
C ALA A 143 8.63 -14.67 20.10
N SER A 144 8.12 -13.50 20.50
CA SER A 144 8.89 -12.26 20.61
C SER A 144 9.69 -11.90 19.33
N LEU A 145 9.01 -11.93 18.18
CA LEU A 145 9.57 -11.64 16.85
C LEU A 145 8.79 -10.51 16.15
N GLY A 146 9.50 -9.68 15.38
CA GLY A 146 8.88 -8.70 14.46
C GLY A 146 9.36 -8.94 13.03
N SER A 147 8.53 -8.61 12.04
CA SER A 147 8.76 -9.00 10.65
C SER A 147 8.91 -7.79 9.73
N PHE A 148 9.96 -7.79 8.90
CA PHE A 148 10.18 -6.74 7.91
C PHE A 148 9.43 -7.06 6.61
N ILE A 149 9.81 -8.17 5.98
CA ILE A 149 9.25 -8.62 4.70
C ILE A 149 9.11 -10.15 4.78
N THR A 150 7.91 -10.66 4.57
CA THR A 150 7.62 -12.09 4.68
C THR A 150 6.72 -12.57 3.55
N CYS A 151 6.98 -13.77 3.05
CA CYS A 151 6.10 -14.52 2.17
C CYS A 151 6.14 -15.97 2.62
N ASP A 152 5.26 -16.36 3.53
CA ASP A 152 5.29 -17.67 4.17
C ASP A 152 3.89 -18.17 4.53
N ASP A 153 3.69 -19.48 4.63
CA ASP A 153 2.46 -20.11 5.15
C ASP A 153 2.66 -20.75 6.53
N GLY A 154 3.70 -20.33 7.25
CA GLY A 154 4.16 -20.95 8.49
C GLY A 154 4.96 -22.24 8.32
N THR A 155 4.83 -22.93 7.18
CA THR A 155 5.51 -24.21 6.91
C THR A 155 6.53 -24.13 5.78
N THR A 156 6.39 -23.15 4.88
CA THR A 156 7.25 -22.89 3.74
C THR A 156 7.37 -21.37 3.49
N GLY A 157 8.44 -20.93 2.82
CA GLY A 157 8.53 -19.57 2.31
C GLY A 157 9.82 -18.83 2.61
N ILE A 158 9.72 -17.50 2.63
CA ILE A 158 10.83 -16.55 2.80
C ILE A 158 10.49 -15.61 3.94
N LEU A 159 11.41 -15.45 4.90
CA LEU A 159 11.24 -14.57 6.05
C LEU A 159 12.44 -13.65 6.20
N MET A 160 12.18 -12.36 6.42
CA MET A 160 13.14 -11.40 6.96
C MET A 160 12.53 -10.79 8.22
N ARG A 161 13.14 -11.03 9.38
CA ARG A 161 12.60 -10.70 10.70
C ARG A 161 13.65 -10.18 11.67
N TYR A 162 13.22 -9.67 12.81
CA TYR A 162 14.07 -9.27 13.92
C TYR A 162 13.59 -9.78 15.27
N THR A 163 14.47 -9.75 16.27
CA THR A 163 14.19 -10.14 17.66
C THR A 163 14.29 -8.94 18.60
N LYS A 164 13.81 -9.09 19.85
CA LYS A 164 13.98 -8.11 20.92
C LYS A 164 15.44 -7.71 21.20
N ALA A 165 16.40 -8.57 20.84
CA ALA A 165 17.82 -8.31 21.01
C ALA A 165 18.44 -7.54 19.82
N GLY A 166 17.64 -7.03 18.88
CA GLY A 166 18.14 -6.32 17.69
C GLY A 166 18.88 -7.23 16.72
N LYS A 167 18.65 -8.54 16.79
CA LYS A 167 19.17 -9.52 15.83
C LYS A 167 18.29 -9.51 14.58
N VAL A 168 18.89 -9.53 13.40
CA VAL A 168 18.19 -9.75 12.12
C VAL A 168 18.36 -11.21 11.71
N GLU A 169 17.28 -11.83 11.26
CA GLU A 169 17.28 -13.22 10.80
C GLU A 169 16.57 -13.34 9.46
N CYS A 170 17.20 -14.08 8.55
CA CYS A 170 16.69 -14.34 7.21
C CYS A 170 16.58 -15.84 6.98
N TYR A 171 15.44 -16.29 6.49
CA TYR A 171 15.17 -17.70 6.24
C TYR A 171 14.57 -17.95 4.86
N VAL A 172 14.88 -19.13 4.33
CA VAL A 172 14.15 -19.77 3.25
C VAL A 172 13.66 -21.15 3.70
N ASN A 173 12.60 -21.66 3.09
CA ASN A 173 12.13 -23.00 3.35
C ASN A 173 11.57 -23.67 2.08
N GLY A 174 12.20 -24.77 1.68
CA GLY A 174 11.76 -25.68 0.60
C GLY A 174 11.29 -27.08 1.07
N GLY A 175 11.21 -27.27 2.39
CA GLY A 175 10.92 -28.53 3.08
C GLY A 175 11.35 -28.51 4.55
N SER A 176 12.29 -27.63 4.92
CA SER A 176 12.65 -27.27 6.29
C SER A 176 13.18 -25.82 6.31
N TRP A 177 13.00 -25.13 7.44
CA TRP A 177 13.51 -23.77 7.62
C TRP A 177 15.03 -23.76 7.70
N PHE A 178 15.66 -23.01 6.80
CA PHE A 178 17.10 -22.79 6.78
C PHE A 178 17.36 -21.28 6.79
N GLY A 179 18.28 -20.81 7.63
CA GLY A 179 18.48 -19.39 7.82
C GLY A 179 19.85 -19.00 8.33
N ALA A 180 20.14 -17.70 8.20
CA ALA A 180 21.27 -17.04 8.82
C ALA A 180 20.75 -15.92 9.74
N GLY A 181 21.45 -15.68 10.84
CA GLY A 181 21.10 -14.63 11.79
C GLY A 181 22.35 -13.89 12.25
N THR A 182 22.22 -12.58 12.41
CA THR A 182 23.31 -11.70 12.87
C THR A 182 23.65 -11.94 14.34
N ALA A 183 24.68 -11.24 14.83
CA ALA A 183 24.83 -11.03 16.27
C ALA A 183 23.68 -10.16 16.83
N ASN A 184 23.58 -10.08 18.16
CA ASN A 184 22.69 -9.13 18.84
C ASN A 184 23.12 -7.68 18.54
N ASN A 185 22.18 -6.75 18.69
CA ASN A 185 22.35 -5.32 18.45
C ASN A 185 22.81 -4.97 17.02
N ALA A 186 22.52 -5.83 16.04
CA ALA A 186 22.80 -5.56 14.63
C ALA A 186 21.96 -4.40 14.11
N VAL A 187 20.73 -4.24 14.61
CA VAL A 187 19.89 -3.07 14.37
C VAL A 187 19.49 -2.40 15.69
N GLN A 188 19.39 -1.08 15.66
CA GLN A 188 19.07 -0.25 16.81
C GLN A 188 17.77 0.54 16.57
N VAL A 189 17.06 0.85 17.66
CA VAL A 189 15.87 1.69 17.60
C VAL A 189 16.22 3.12 17.21
N ASN A 190 15.33 3.77 16.47
CA ASN A 190 15.43 5.15 16.00
C ASN A 190 16.66 5.43 15.10
N VAL A 191 17.28 4.38 14.56
CA VAL A 191 18.39 4.47 13.59
C VAL A 191 17.94 3.83 12.28
N TRP A 192 18.26 4.50 11.16
CA TRP A 192 18.07 3.91 9.84
C TRP A 192 19.15 2.88 9.58
N HIS A 193 18.75 1.65 9.29
CA HIS A 193 19.63 0.58 8.84
C HIS A 193 19.22 0.09 7.46
N HIS A 194 20.18 -0.13 6.58
CA HIS A 194 19.97 -0.92 5.37
C HIS A 194 20.13 -2.41 5.70
N ILE A 195 19.19 -3.23 5.27
CA ILE A 195 19.21 -4.68 5.41
C ILE A 195 19.15 -5.29 4.02
N SER A 196 20.07 -6.20 3.73
CA SER A 196 20.05 -7.00 2.50
C SER A 196 20.13 -8.50 2.81
N PHE A 197 19.23 -9.26 2.19
CA PHE A 197 19.16 -10.70 2.24
C PHE A 197 19.42 -11.26 0.85
N THR A 198 20.61 -11.82 0.64
CA THR A 198 20.97 -12.52 -0.60
C THR A 198 20.84 -14.03 -0.41
N PHE A 199 20.29 -14.72 -1.40
CA PHE A 199 20.21 -16.17 -1.45
C PHE A 199 20.59 -16.68 -2.84
N ASN A 200 21.54 -17.62 -2.92
CA ASN A 200 22.02 -18.16 -4.20
C ASN A 200 21.57 -19.61 -4.49
N GLY A 201 20.61 -20.14 -3.72
CA GLY A 201 20.16 -21.53 -3.82
C GLY A 201 20.71 -22.45 -2.73
N THR A 202 21.87 -22.12 -2.13
CA THR A 202 22.47 -22.91 -1.03
C THR A 202 22.95 -22.04 0.12
N THR A 203 23.28 -20.78 -0.15
CA THR A 203 23.90 -19.88 0.80
C THR A 203 23.02 -18.66 1.01
N ILE A 204 22.77 -18.36 2.28
CA ILE A 204 22.17 -17.11 2.73
C ILE A 204 23.30 -16.21 3.21
N LYS A 205 23.24 -14.93 2.84
CA LYS A 205 24.01 -13.86 3.49
C LYS A 205 23.06 -12.74 3.90
N VAL A 206 23.33 -12.20 5.07
CA VAL A 206 22.64 -11.03 5.63
C VAL A 206 23.64 -9.92 5.76
N TYR A 207 23.32 -8.76 5.21
CA TYR A 207 24.13 -7.56 5.28
C TYR A 207 23.39 -6.48 6.07
N ILE A 208 24.12 -5.76 6.92
CA ILE A 208 23.65 -4.59 7.63
C ILE A 208 24.52 -3.42 7.20
N ASP A 209 23.90 -2.33 6.75
CA ASP A 209 24.57 -1.11 6.30
C ASP A 209 25.67 -1.37 5.24
N GLY A 210 25.42 -2.36 4.37
CA GLY A 210 26.32 -2.75 3.29
C GLY A 210 27.42 -3.74 3.68
N VAL A 211 27.52 -4.13 4.95
CA VAL A 211 28.57 -5.05 5.46
C VAL A 211 27.96 -6.40 5.80
N GLU A 212 28.64 -7.49 5.43
CA GLU A 212 28.17 -8.84 5.75
C GLU A 212 28.17 -9.06 7.27
N ALA A 213 26.99 -9.36 7.82
CA ALA A 213 26.76 -9.54 9.24
C ALA A 213 26.44 -11.00 9.62
N ALA A 214 26.03 -11.83 8.65
CA ALA A 214 25.82 -13.25 8.84
C ALA A 214 25.89 -14.03 7.52
N THR A 215 26.28 -15.31 7.61
CA THR A 215 26.19 -16.25 6.49
C THR A 215 25.89 -17.66 6.98
N ALA A 216 25.18 -18.43 6.16
CA ALA A 216 24.94 -19.85 6.37
C ALA A 216 24.85 -20.58 5.02
N THR A 217 25.39 -21.79 4.93
CA THR A 217 25.34 -22.66 3.74
C THR A 217 24.71 -24.01 4.08
N SER A 218 23.66 -24.41 3.34
CA SER A 218 22.86 -25.62 3.62
C SER A 218 23.48 -26.93 3.13
N GLY A 219 24.56 -26.89 2.34
CA GLY A 219 25.18 -28.06 1.71
C GLY A 219 24.36 -28.71 0.59
N THR A 220 23.06 -28.42 0.50
CA THR A 220 22.13 -28.88 -0.54
C THR A 220 21.38 -27.72 -1.17
N VAL A 221 20.93 -27.87 -2.42
CA VAL A 221 20.10 -26.86 -3.08
C VAL A 221 18.73 -26.81 -2.42
N ILE A 222 18.31 -25.61 -2.03
CA ILE A 222 16.98 -25.32 -1.51
C ILE A 222 16.23 -24.52 -2.56
N THR A 223 15.06 -25.01 -2.93
CA THR A 223 14.06 -24.23 -3.67
C THR A 223 13.00 -23.77 -2.68
N PRO A 224 12.94 -22.49 -2.32
CA PRO A 224 11.88 -21.97 -1.45
C PRO A 224 10.53 -22.37 -2.04
N LYS A 225 9.73 -23.08 -1.24
CA LYS A 225 8.33 -23.36 -1.57
C LYS A 225 7.51 -22.25 -0.94
N THR A 226 6.51 -21.77 -1.66
CA THR A 226 5.43 -20.99 -1.07
C THR A 226 4.15 -21.48 -1.73
N VAL A 227 3.02 -21.38 -1.04
CA VAL A 227 1.72 -21.48 -1.71
C VAL A 227 1.66 -20.41 -2.81
N GLU A 228 1.26 -20.79 -4.01
CA GLU A 228 1.15 -19.94 -5.22
C GLU A 228 0.42 -18.60 -4.97
N THR A 229 -0.43 -18.55 -3.96
CA THR A 229 -1.27 -17.42 -3.58
C THR A 229 -0.71 -16.58 -2.42
N SER A 230 0.49 -16.88 -1.93
CA SER A 230 1.07 -16.19 -0.77
C SER A 230 1.62 -14.83 -1.16
N PRO A 231 1.09 -13.72 -0.61
CA PRO A 231 1.65 -12.40 -0.83
C PRO A 231 2.95 -12.20 -0.05
N PHE A 232 3.77 -11.26 -0.54
CA PHE A 232 4.80 -10.63 0.25
C PHE A 232 4.17 -9.53 1.10
N PHE A 233 4.24 -9.68 2.42
CA PHE A 233 3.87 -8.62 3.35
C PHE A 233 5.08 -7.86 3.83
N MET A 234 4.98 -6.54 3.74
CA MET A 234 5.88 -5.59 4.37
C MET A 234 5.25 -5.09 5.68
N GLY A 235 5.99 -5.21 6.79
CA GLY A 235 5.62 -4.67 8.11
C GLY A 235 4.96 -5.66 9.07
N MET A 236 4.66 -6.89 8.65
CA MET A 236 4.15 -7.95 9.53
C MET A 236 4.41 -9.34 8.95
N SER A 237 4.11 -10.39 9.72
CA SER A 237 4.12 -11.76 9.21
C SER A 237 2.83 -12.08 8.45
N ARG A 238 2.97 -12.60 7.22
CA ARG A 238 1.83 -13.04 6.42
C ARG A 238 1.06 -14.18 7.07
N ASN A 239 1.74 -15.18 7.63
CA ASN A 239 1.05 -16.32 8.24
C ASN A 239 0.22 -15.96 9.48
N PHE A 240 0.57 -14.89 10.18
CA PHE A 240 -0.09 -14.49 11.42
C PHE A 240 -0.95 -13.22 11.30
N GLN A 241 -1.25 -12.78 10.06
CA GLN A 241 -2.04 -11.58 9.77
C GLN A 241 -3.35 -11.49 10.57
N PHE A 242 -4.02 -12.61 10.81
CA PHE A 242 -5.32 -12.69 11.50
C PHE A 242 -5.24 -13.28 12.91
N SER A 243 -4.02 -13.51 13.42
CA SER A 243 -3.82 -13.99 14.79
C SER A 243 -3.96 -12.82 15.77
N SER A 244 -4.89 -12.93 16.72
CA SER A 244 -4.96 -11.97 17.82
C SER A 244 -3.73 -12.13 18.72
N GLY A 245 -2.81 -11.17 18.64
CA GLY A 245 -1.69 -11.03 19.58
C GLY A 245 -0.37 -11.68 19.22
N ASP A 246 -0.19 -12.23 18.00
CA ASP A 246 1.12 -12.72 17.47
C ASP A 246 1.25 -12.39 15.98
N GLN A 247 0.90 -11.16 15.57
CA GLN A 247 0.98 -10.72 14.17
C GLN A 247 2.43 -10.59 13.70
N ARG A 248 3.38 -10.55 14.64
CA ARG A 248 4.81 -10.28 14.43
C ARG A 248 4.99 -8.98 13.68
N ALA A 249 4.17 -8.00 14.07
CA ALA A 249 4.14 -6.70 13.44
C ALA A 249 5.42 -5.93 13.77
N MET A 250 5.90 -5.17 12.80
CA MET A 250 6.97 -4.21 13.02
C MET A 250 6.39 -2.90 13.53
N HIS A 251 7.11 -2.27 14.47
CA HIS A 251 6.87 -0.87 14.84
C HIS A 251 7.99 0.01 14.27
N GLY A 252 7.65 0.89 13.33
CA GLY A 252 8.62 1.80 12.72
C GLY A 252 8.38 2.02 11.24
N ASN A 253 9.44 2.32 10.50
CA ASN A 253 9.36 2.72 9.10
C ASN A 253 10.14 1.77 8.20
N ILE A 254 9.63 1.55 6.99
CA ILE A 254 10.32 0.82 5.93
C ILE A 254 10.32 1.68 4.68
N LYS A 255 11.47 1.76 4.01
CA LYS A 255 11.61 2.39 2.69
C LYS A 255 12.63 1.65 1.83
N ASP A 256 12.80 2.09 0.60
CA ASP A 256 13.76 1.52 -0.35
C ASP A 256 13.63 0.00 -0.53
N VAL A 257 12.40 -0.50 -0.64
CA VAL A 257 12.13 -1.93 -0.76
C VAL A 257 12.43 -2.41 -2.17
N ARG A 258 13.35 -3.36 -2.30
CA ARG A 258 13.85 -3.87 -3.59
C ARG A 258 13.81 -5.38 -3.62
N PHE A 259 13.40 -5.90 -4.76
CA PHE A 259 13.51 -7.31 -5.09
C PHE A 259 14.39 -7.48 -6.32
N TRP A 260 15.38 -8.36 -6.21
CA TRP A 260 16.28 -8.73 -7.28
C TRP A 260 16.15 -10.23 -7.54
N LYS A 261 16.13 -10.63 -8.81
CA LYS A 261 16.13 -12.06 -9.20
C LYS A 261 17.52 -12.71 -9.15
N VAL A 262 18.54 -11.94 -8.75
CA VAL A 262 19.94 -12.36 -8.66
C VAL A 262 20.45 -12.18 -7.23
N PRO A 263 21.36 -13.04 -6.75
CA PRO A 263 22.08 -12.80 -5.51
C PRO A 263 23.13 -11.71 -5.76
N LEU A 264 22.95 -10.54 -5.15
CA LEU A 264 23.92 -9.46 -5.24
C LEU A 264 25.20 -9.83 -4.49
N THR A 265 26.33 -9.39 -5.04
CA THR A 265 27.64 -9.47 -4.39
C THR A 265 27.76 -8.45 -3.27
N ALA A 266 28.72 -8.66 -2.35
CA ALA A 266 28.98 -7.70 -1.27
C ALA A 266 29.29 -6.28 -1.80
N ALA A 267 30.00 -6.17 -2.92
CA ALA A 267 30.30 -4.88 -3.54
C ALA A 267 29.04 -4.21 -4.13
N GLU A 268 28.15 -4.97 -4.78
CA GLU A 268 26.87 -4.45 -5.28
C GLU A 268 25.98 -3.99 -4.13
N VAL A 269 25.87 -4.79 -3.07
CA VAL A 269 25.12 -4.46 -1.84
C VAL A 269 25.63 -3.15 -1.23
N LEU A 270 26.95 -3.04 -1.01
CA LEU A 270 27.57 -1.83 -0.45
C LEU A 270 27.33 -0.59 -1.33
N ASN A 271 27.43 -0.75 -2.65
CA ASN A 271 27.26 0.33 -3.61
C ASN A 271 25.80 0.77 -3.76
N ASN A 272 24.84 -0.15 -3.59
CA ASN A 272 23.43 0.12 -3.83
C ASN A 272 22.70 0.65 -2.60
N LYS A 273 23.21 0.40 -1.38
CA LYS A 273 22.49 0.69 -0.12
C LYS A 273 21.95 2.12 0.00
N ASP A 274 22.64 3.11 -0.56
CA ASP A 274 22.25 4.53 -0.47
C ASP A 274 21.76 5.16 -1.78
N LYS A 275 21.74 4.39 -2.87
CA LYS A 275 21.33 4.91 -4.18
C LYS A 275 19.82 4.94 -4.28
N VAL A 276 19.27 6.02 -4.82
CA VAL A 276 17.92 5.99 -5.40
C VAL A 276 18.04 5.32 -6.76
N LEU A 277 17.34 4.20 -6.93
CA LEU A 277 17.37 3.43 -8.18
C LEU A 277 16.29 3.90 -9.15
N THR A 278 16.39 3.46 -10.39
CA THR A 278 15.45 3.83 -11.46
C THR A 278 14.39 2.76 -11.69
N GLY A 279 14.61 1.53 -11.23
CA GLY A 279 13.77 0.37 -11.58
C GLY A 279 14.14 -0.25 -12.92
N THR A 280 15.26 0.15 -13.51
CA THR A 280 15.76 -0.38 -14.80
C THR A 280 17.07 -1.16 -14.65
N GLU A 281 17.56 -1.28 -13.42
CA GLU A 281 18.81 -1.98 -13.11
C GLU A 281 18.74 -3.46 -13.51
N THR A 282 19.84 -3.99 -14.04
CA THR A 282 19.87 -5.39 -14.44
C THR A 282 19.60 -6.30 -13.24
N GLY A 283 18.60 -7.18 -13.37
CA GLY A 283 18.22 -8.12 -12.32
C GLY A 283 17.22 -7.57 -11.30
N ILE A 284 16.87 -6.29 -11.34
CA ILE A 284 15.79 -5.76 -10.49
C ILE A 284 14.43 -6.26 -11.00
N VAL A 285 13.55 -6.58 -10.07
CA VAL A 285 12.20 -7.09 -10.31
C VAL A 285 11.17 -6.06 -9.91
N ALA A 286 11.32 -5.50 -8.72
CA ALA A 286 10.44 -4.49 -8.18
C ALA A 286 11.22 -3.51 -7.30
N TYR A 287 10.85 -2.24 -7.32
CA TYR A 287 11.43 -1.22 -6.46
C TYR A 287 10.40 -0.21 -5.98
N TRP A 288 10.17 -0.17 -4.67
CA TRP A 288 9.36 0.85 -4.01
C TRP A 288 10.25 1.77 -3.17
N PRO A 289 10.46 3.03 -3.62
CA PRO A 289 11.27 4.00 -2.86
C PRO A 289 10.65 4.36 -1.51
N PHE A 290 9.33 4.56 -1.47
CA PHE A 290 8.58 4.95 -0.26
C PHE A 290 9.16 6.22 0.43
N ASP A 291 9.52 7.22 -0.36
CA ASP A 291 10.00 8.54 0.06
C ASP A 291 8.92 9.64 -0.03
N LEU A 292 7.82 9.35 -0.73
CA LEU A 292 6.65 10.21 -0.90
C LEU A 292 5.38 9.51 -0.41
N ASN A 293 4.52 10.25 0.28
CA ASN A 293 3.19 9.80 0.66
C ASN A 293 2.27 9.73 -0.57
N LEU A 294 2.08 8.50 -1.04
CA LEU A 294 1.23 8.14 -2.18
C LEU A 294 -0.04 7.39 -1.73
N GLY A 295 -0.36 7.41 -0.43
CA GLY A 295 -1.54 6.76 0.13
C GLY A 295 -1.37 5.25 0.34
N LEU A 296 -2.39 4.46 0.04
CA LEU A 296 -2.40 3.00 0.28
C LEU A 296 -2.26 2.18 -1.02
N THR A 297 -1.98 2.83 -2.15
CA THR A 297 -1.70 2.14 -3.41
C THR A 297 -0.46 2.78 -4.03
N VAL A 298 0.66 2.07 -3.95
CA VAL A 298 1.95 2.60 -4.37
C VAL A 298 2.51 1.76 -5.50
N LYS A 299 2.57 2.36 -6.69
CA LYS A 299 3.17 1.72 -7.86
C LYS A 299 4.70 1.69 -7.72
N ASP A 300 5.30 0.58 -8.09
CA ASP A 300 6.75 0.42 -8.08
C ASP A 300 7.41 1.17 -9.25
N LYS A 301 8.72 1.43 -9.15
CA LYS A 301 9.50 2.15 -10.16
C LYS A 301 9.74 1.35 -11.44
N THR A 302 9.64 0.02 -11.40
CA THR A 302 9.70 -0.80 -12.63
C THR A 302 8.42 -0.69 -13.45
N GLY A 303 7.32 -0.23 -12.83
CA GLY A 303 6.02 -0.02 -13.47
C GLY A 303 5.16 -1.29 -13.56
N ASN A 304 5.61 -2.40 -12.96
CA ASN A 304 5.00 -3.72 -13.09
C ASN A 304 4.14 -4.12 -11.88
N PHE A 305 4.37 -3.52 -10.72
CA PHE A 305 3.74 -3.94 -9.46
C PHE A 305 3.16 -2.76 -8.68
N SER A 306 2.15 -3.06 -7.86
CA SER A 306 1.53 -2.10 -6.94
C SER A 306 1.47 -2.71 -5.55
N ALA A 307 1.92 -1.94 -4.56
CA ALA A 307 1.77 -2.27 -3.15
C ALA A 307 0.40 -1.78 -2.64
N ALA A 308 -0.34 -2.64 -1.94
CA ALA A 308 -1.64 -2.33 -1.35
C ALA A 308 -1.56 -2.29 0.19
N GLY A 309 -1.83 -1.13 0.78
CA GLY A 309 -1.65 -0.88 2.21
C GLY A 309 -2.93 -1.07 3.02
N THR A 310 -2.77 -1.61 4.23
CA THR A 310 -3.83 -1.73 5.25
C THR A 310 -3.32 -1.13 6.55
N ASN A 311 -4.09 -0.22 7.16
CA ASN A 311 -3.76 0.48 8.42
C ASN A 311 -2.41 1.21 8.45
N VAL A 312 -1.74 1.38 7.31
CA VAL A 312 -0.46 2.07 7.22
C VAL A 312 -0.68 3.57 7.34
N THR A 313 0.15 4.22 8.15
CA THR A 313 0.22 5.68 8.25
C THR A 313 1.52 6.18 7.63
N TRP A 314 1.67 7.50 7.47
CA TRP A 314 2.83 8.11 6.84
C TRP A 314 3.39 9.23 7.72
N GLU A 315 4.71 9.28 7.89
CA GLU A 315 5.43 10.32 8.64
C GLU A 315 6.50 11.03 7.81
#